data_AF-A0A448WZ59-F1
#
_entry.id   AF-A0A448WZ59-F1
#
_cell.length_a   1.000
_cell.length_b   1.000
_cell.length_c   1.000
_cell.angle_alpha   90.00
_cell.angle_beta   90.00
_cell.angle_gamma   90.00
#
_symmetry.space_group_name_H-M   'P 1'
#
loop_
_entity.id
_entity.type
_entity.pdbx_description
1 polymer ?
#
loop_
_entity_poly.entity_id
_entity_poly.type
_entity_poly.pdbx_seq_one_letter_code
_entity_poly.pdbx_strand_id
1 'polypeptide(L)'
;MAMKDKWMNNGYEDNPLTPFVEPEADLNDPVRIEIMVNMGFSREEIVTSLRQGAFDDITATYYLLGRRNSSLEPDSRIGSNLSLRLVFFMCISGY
;
A
#
# COMPACT_ATOMS: atom_id res chain seq x y z
N MET A 1 -15.01 25.22 -16.74
CA MET A 1 -14.73 24.19 -15.71
C MET A 1 -15.31 22.90 -16.23
N ALA A 2 -14.47 22.00 -16.74
CA ALA A 2 -14.96 20.78 -17.38
C ALA A 2 -15.82 19.98 -16.38
N MET A 3 -15.35 19.72 -15.16
CA MET A 3 -16.02 18.85 -14.16
C MET A 3 -17.50 19.18 -13.84
N LYS A 4 -17.97 20.41 -14.15
CA LYS A 4 -19.36 20.84 -13.96
C LYS A 4 -20.25 20.64 -15.20
N ASP A 5 -19.72 20.02 -16.26
CA ASP A 5 -20.44 19.81 -17.50
C ASP A 5 -21.51 18.71 -17.35
N LYS A 6 -22.68 18.95 -17.92
CA LYS A 6 -23.81 18.01 -17.91
C LYS A 6 -23.46 16.69 -18.60
N TRP A 7 -22.64 16.69 -19.67
CA TRP A 7 -22.29 15.44 -20.34
C TRP A 7 -21.41 14.54 -19.46
N MET A 8 -20.57 15.12 -18.60
CA MET A 8 -19.72 14.36 -17.68
C MET A 8 -20.44 13.87 -16.44
N ASN A 9 -21.58 14.46 -16.09
CA ASN A 9 -22.36 14.12 -14.89
C ASN A 9 -23.68 13.40 -15.21
N ASN A 10 -23.92 13.04 -16.47
CA ASN A 10 -25.14 12.36 -16.89
C ASN A 10 -25.26 10.99 -16.19
N GLY A 11 -26.35 10.76 -15.45
CA GLY A 11 -26.54 9.56 -14.62
C GLY A 11 -25.88 9.59 -13.24
N TYR A 12 -25.20 10.68 -12.88
CA TYR A 12 -24.58 10.94 -11.57
C TYR A 12 -25.06 12.28 -10.98
N GLU A 13 -26.33 12.63 -11.21
CA GLU A 13 -26.92 13.92 -10.84
C GLU A 13 -26.87 14.17 -9.33
N ASP A 14 -27.01 13.11 -8.52
CA ASP A 14 -26.93 13.16 -7.06
C ASP A 14 -25.49 13.09 -6.52
N ASN A 15 -24.49 12.76 -7.37
CA ASN A 15 -23.08 12.67 -6.98
C ASN A 15 -22.17 13.22 -8.09
N PRO A 16 -22.21 14.55 -8.34
CA PRO A 16 -21.48 15.17 -9.42
C PRO A 16 -19.96 15.05 -9.22
N LEU A 17 -19.23 15.00 -10.32
CA LEU A 17 -17.77 14.96 -10.34
C LEU A 17 -17.19 16.18 -9.62
N THR A 18 -16.55 15.92 -8.49
CA THR A 18 -15.76 16.91 -7.75
C THR A 18 -14.26 16.66 -7.98
N PRO A 19 -13.41 17.69 -7.78
CA PRO A 19 -11.97 17.47 -7.69
C PRO A 19 -11.67 16.36 -6.67
N PHE A 20 -10.79 15.43 -7.04
CA PHE A 20 -10.34 14.39 -6.13
C PHE A 20 -9.57 15.03 -4.97
N VAL A 21 -9.88 14.58 -3.75
CA VAL A 21 -9.13 14.93 -2.55
C VAL A 21 -8.34 13.70 -2.15
N GLU A 22 -7.01 13.84 -2.14
CA GLU A 22 -6.14 12.75 -1.73
C GLU A 22 -6.37 12.42 -0.24
N PRO A 23 -6.72 11.17 0.09
CA PRO A 23 -6.89 10.77 1.48
C PRO A 23 -5.54 10.78 2.20
N GLU A 24 -5.56 11.06 3.50
CA GLU A 24 -4.35 10.96 4.31
C GLU A 24 -3.83 9.53 4.33
N ALA A 25 -2.52 9.38 4.11
CA ALA A 25 -1.87 8.08 4.19
C ALA A 25 -1.85 7.58 5.63
N ASP A 26 -2.37 6.37 5.87
CA ASP A 26 -2.17 5.70 7.15
C ASP A 26 -0.74 5.16 7.23
N LEU A 27 0.11 5.92 7.93
CA LEU A 27 1.52 5.60 8.18
C LEU A 27 1.73 4.91 9.54
N ASN A 28 0.66 4.61 10.29
CA ASN A 28 0.74 4.03 11.63
C ASN A 28 0.06 2.66 11.74
N ASP A 29 -0.27 2.01 10.61
CA ASP A 29 -0.86 0.66 10.58
C ASP A 29 0.00 -0.34 11.39
N PRO A 30 -0.48 -0.81 12.55
CA PRO A 30 0.31 -1.64 13.45
C PRO A 30 0.59 -3.03 12.86
N VAL A 31 -0.31 -3.55 12.01
CA VAL A 31 -0.18 -4.87 11.38
C VAL A 31 0.93 -4.84 10.34
N ARG A 32 1.00 -3.79 9.51
CA ARG A 32 2.09 -3.64 8.53
C ARG A 32 3.44 -3.50 9.22
N ILE A 33 3.49 -2.68 10.26
CA ILE A 33 4.72 -2.47 11.04
C ILE A 33 5.17 -3.79 11.67
N GLU A 34 4.27 -4.58 12.25
CA GLU A 34 4.62 -5.88 12.83
C GLU A 34 5.14 -6.87 11.79
N ILE A 35 4.53 -6.91 10.59
CA ILE A 35 5.03 -7.74 9.49
C ILE A 35 6.45 -7.33 9.09
N MET A 36 6.73 -6.03 8.99
CA MET A 36 8.06 -5.52 8.64
C MET A 36 9.09 -5.77 9.75
N VAL A 37 8.69 -5.68 11.02
CA VAL A 37 9.55 -6.08 12.15
C VAL A 37 9.90 -7.57 12.05
N ASN A 38 8.95 -8.42 11.70
CA ASN A 38 9.20 -9.85 11.45
C ASN A 38 10.07 -10.12 10.20
N MET A 39 10.19 -9.15 9.29
CA MET A 39 11.13 -9.21 8.16
C MET A 39 12.56 -8.76 8.52
N GLY A 40 12.76 -8.21 9.74
CA GLY A 40 14.07 -7.78 10.24
C GLY A 40 14.29 -6.27 10.28
N PHE A 41 13.30 -5.45 9.91
CA PHE A 41 13.40 -4.00 10.02
C PHE A 41 13.18 -3.53 11.48
N SER A 42 13.90 -2.50 11.94
CA SER A 42 13.60 -1.89 13.24
C SER A 42 12.39 -0.98 13.17
N ARG A 43 11.66 -0.85 14.28
CA ARG A 43 10.45 0.00 14.34
C ARG A 43 10.82 1.48 14.18
N GLU A 44 11.96 1.89 14.72
CA GLU A 44 12.49 3.24 14.63
C GLU A 44 12.84 3.61 13.18
N GLU A 45 13.48 2.70 12.43
CA GLU A 45 13.80 2.92 11.01
C GLU A 45 12.52 3.01 10.15
N ILE A 46 11.54 2.14 10.40
CA ILE A 46 10.24 2.19 9.70
C ILE A 46 9.58 3.55 9.90
N VAL A 47 9.43 3.98 11.16
CA VAL A 47 8.77 5.26 11.48
C VAL A 47 9.54 6.45 10.92
N THR A 48 10.87 6.42 11.00
CA THR A 48 11.73 7.50 10.49
C THR A 48 11.60 7.63 8.98
N SER A 49 11.70 6.51 8.26
CA SER A 49 11.62 6.47 6.80
C SER A 49 10.25 6.94 6.29
N LEU A 50 9.15 6.45 6.90
CA LEU A 50 7.79 6.86 6.54
C LEU A 50 7.54 8.36 6.81
N ARG A 51 8.06 8.91 7.92
CA ARG A 51 7.93 10.33 8.24
C ARG A 51 8.75 11.23 7.31
N GLN A 52 9.91 10.76 6.88
CA GLN A 52 10.79 11.51 5.98
C GLN A 52 10.32 11.43 4.52
N GLY A 53 9.45 10.47 4.19
CA GLY A 53 9.06 10.22 2.80
C GLY A 53 10.28 9.82 1.96
N ALA A 54 11.16 8.98 2.50
CA ALA A 54 12.44 8.67 1.89
C ALA A 54 12.34 7.84 0.61
N PHE A 55 11.17 7.24 0.33
CA PHE A 55 10.90 6.39 -0.84
C PHE A 55 11.95 5.29 -1.07
N ASP A 56 12.55 4.82 0.02
CA ASP A 56 13.51 3.72 0.09
C ASP A 56 12.80 2.35 0.14
N ASP A 57 13.58 1.27 0.27
CA ASP A 57 13.06 -0.11 0.34
C ASP A 57 12.07 -0.30 1.51
N ILE A 58 12.25 0.42 2.62
CA ILE A 58 11.37 0.40 3.78
C ILE A 58 10.00 0.99 3.41
N THR A 59 10.00 2.21 2.87
CA THR A 59 8.79 2.93 2.45
C THR A 59 8.05 2.15 1.35
N ALA A 60 8.78 1.61 0.37
CA ALA A 60 8.21 0.79 -0.69
C ALA A 60 7.54 -0.48 -0.14
N THR A 61 8.23 -1.19 0.76
CA THR A 61 7.70 -2.40 1.41
C THR A 61 6.43 -2.10 2.20
N TYR A 62 6.39 -0.98 2.94
CA TYR A 62 5.21 -0.56 3.70
C TYR A 62 3.97 -0.36 2.80
N TYR A 63 4.11 0.38 1.69
CA TYR A 63 3.01 0.61 0.76
C TYR A 63 2.56 -0.66 0.03
N LEU A 64 3.49 -1.56 -0.31
CA LEU A 64 3.16 -2.84 -0.95
C LEU A 64 2.37 -3.77 -0.02
N LEU A 65 2.66 -3.75 1.29
CA LEU A 65 1.90 -4.50 2.29
C LEU A 65 0.45 -4.00 2.41
N GLY A 66 0.22 -2.70 2.26
CA GLY A 66 -1.12 -2.10 2.29
C GLY A 66 -2.02 -2.56 1.13
N ARG A 67 -1.47 -2.69 -0.08
CA ARG A 67 -2.22 -3.19 -1.25
C ARG A 67 -2.68 -4.64 -1.12
N ARG A 68 -1.93 -5.47 -0.38
CA ARG A 68 -2.29 -6.87 -0.15
C ARG A 68 -3.54 -7.02 0.73
N ASN A 69 -3.81 -6.06 1.61
CA ASN A 69 -4.97 -6.10 2.51
C ASN A 69 -6.24 -5.47 1.89
N SER A 70 -6.08 -4.52 0.96
CA SER A 70 -7.23 -3.87 0.30
C SER A 70 -7.76 -4.63 -0.93
N SER A 71 -7.01 -5.61 -1.45
CA SER A 71 -7.34 -6.37 -2.67
C SER A 71 -7.93 -7.75 -2.39
N LEU A 72 -8.69 -7.94 -1.30
CA LEU A 72 -9.45 -9.17 -1.04
C LEU A 72 -10.65 -9.31 -2.00
N GLU A 73 -10.39 -9.27 -3.30
CA GLU A 73 -11.09 -10.06 -4.30
C GLU A 73 -10.61 -11.52 -4.14
N PRO A 74 -11.51 -12.47 -3.83
CA PRO A 74 -11.15 -13.79 -3.34
C PRO A 74 -11.02 -14.79 -4.49
N ASP A 75 -10.09 -14.58 -5.42
CA ASP A 75 -9.76 -15.67 -6.36
C ASP A 75 -8.28 -15.66 -6.77
N SER A 76 -7.64 -16.82 -6.63
CA SER A 76 -6.39 -17.25 -7.28
C SER A 76 -5.00 -17.07 -6.62
N ARG A 77 -4.82 -16.66 -5.34
CA ARG A 77 -3.44 -16.47 -4.78
C ARG A 77 -2.97 -17.40 -3.65
N ILE A 78 -3.66 -18.50 -3.38
CA ILE A 78 -3.22 -19.41 -2.30
C ILE A 78 -1.89 -20.14 -2.67
N GLY A 79 -1.53 -20.22 -3.95
CA GLY A 79 -0.27 -20.84 -4.41
C GLY A 79 1.01 -19.99 -4.26
N SER A 80 0.92 -18.70 -3.94
CA SER A 80 2.05 -17.76 -4.01
C SER A 80 2.77 -17.49 -2.67
N ASN A 81 2.17 -17.91 -1.55
CA ASN A 81 2.64 -17.57 -0.21
C ASN A 81 3.99 -18.22 0.15
N LEU A 82 4.26 -19.42 -0.38
CA LEU A 82 5.54 -20.10 -0.17
C LEU A 82 6.64 -19.49 -1.06
N SER A 83 6.30 -19.15 -2.30
CA SER A 83 7.24 -18.63 -3.30
C SER A 83 7.76 -17.22 -2.94
N LEU A 84 6.89 -16.30 -2.53
CA LEU A 84 7.31 -14.94 -2.17
C LEU A 84 8.13 -14.89 -0.87
N ARG A 85 7.78 -15.74 0.12
CA ARG A 85 8.60 -15.91 1.33
C ARG A 85 9.99 -16.45 0.99
N LEU A 86 10.07 -17.41 0.08
CA LEU A 86 11.36 -17.95 -0.40
C LEU A 86 12.19 -16.88 -1.12
N VAL A 87 11.58 -16.09 -2.00
CA VAL A 87 12.29 -15.01 -2.73
C VAL A 87 12.81 -13.96 -1.75
N PHE A 88 11.99 -13.53 -0.79
CA PHE A 88 12.43 -12.58 0.24
C PHE A 88 13.56 -13.17 1.09
N PHE A 89 13.47 -14.44 1.48
CA PHE A 89 14.50 -15.13 2.26
C PHE A 89 15.82 -15.30 1.49
N MET A 90 15.76 -15.59 0.18
CA MET A 90 16.94 -15.69 -0.68
C MET A 90 17.65 -14.35 -0.83
N CYS A 91 16.92 -13.24 -0.99
CA CYS A 91 17.51 -11.90 -1.07
C CYS A 91 18.25 -11.48 0.22
N ILE A 92 17.78 -11.93 1.39
CA ILE A 92 18.42 -11.62 2.69
C ILE A 92 19.61 -12.56 2.96
N SER A 93 19.62 -13.77 2.40
CA SER A 93 20.64 -14.79 2.66
C SER A 93 21.86 -14.71 1.72
N GLY A 94 21.85 -13.83 0.71
CA GLY A 94 23.02 -13.50 -0.11
C GLY A 94 23.61 -14.68 -0.91
N TYR A 95 22.78 -15.37 -1.70
CA TYR A 95 23.23 -16.19 -2.83
C TYR A 95 22.90 -15.53 -4.16
#